data_AF-A0A0F8DJI9-F1
#
_entry.id   AF-A0A0F8DJI9-F1
#
_cell.length_a   1.000
_cell.length_b   1.000
_cell.length_c   1.000
_cell.angle_alpha   90.00
_cell.angle_beta   90.00
_cell.angle_gamma   90.00
#
_symmetry.space_group_name_H-M   'P 1'
#
loop_
_entity.id
_entity.type
_entity.pdbx_description
1 polymer ?
#
loop_
_entity_poly.entity_id
_entity_poly.type
_entity_poly.pdbx_seq_one_letter_code
_entity_poly.pdbx_strand_id
1 'polypeptide(L)'
;MLFIPIIGWLALFGYVVRLVNEFIEGRYEGLIKLDFMEDLKLGFMVFLKSLPFYIAYTVVLLATMYVNETLGNIVNLLLGFFVIPMLAVNFFRKQTVESFFEFDILNVVRDNLGEYIITVLKQYALFIIFAVLSIVLVGIPAMFFTNSIFVANLYGRLVERKAGYGL
;
A
#
# COMPACT_ATOMS: atom_id res chain seq x y z
N MET A 1 -17.16 -11.89 -21.55
CA MET A 1 -17.16 -12.17 -20.10
C MET A 1 -15.76 -12.06 -19.44
N LEU A 2 -14.67 -11.82 -20.19
CA LEU A 2 -13.30 -11.73 -19.64
C LEU A 2 -12.88 -10.33 -19.12
N PHE A 3 -13.64 -9.28 -19.40
CA PHE A 3 -13.32 -7.90 -19.00
C PHE A 3 -13.85 -7.51 -17.61
N ILE A 4 -14.93 -8.16 -17.15
CA ILE A 4 -15.54 -7.92 -15.83
C ILE A 4 -14.55 -8.16 -14.67
N PRO A 5 -13.68 -9.20 -14.69
CA PRO A 5 -12.67 -9.39 -13.64
C PRO A 5 -11.70 -8.21 -13.57
N ILE A 6 -11.21 -7.71 -14.70
CA ILE A 6 -10.18 -6.66 -14.76
C ILE A 6 -10.73 -5.31 -14.29
N ILE A 7 -11.92 -4.94 -14.77
CA ILE A 7 -12.56 -3.66 -14.44
C ILE A 7 -12.92 -3.60 -12.94
N GLY A 8 -13.39 -4.71 -12.37
CA GLY A 8 -13.68 -4.80 -10.94
C GLY A 8 -12.43 -4.55 -10.07
N TRP A 9 -11.29 -5.15 -10.45
CA TRP A 9 -10.02 -4.93 -9.74
C TRP A 9 -9.54 -3.48 -9.80
N LEU A 10 -9.70 -2.82 -10.95
CA LEU A 10 -9.33 -1.41 -11.08
C LEU A 10 -10.20 -0.51 -10.19
N ALA A 11 -11.52 -0.74 -10.15
CA ALA A 11 -12.40 -0.02 -9.24
C ALA A 11 -12.01 -0.26 -7.77
N LEU A 12 -11.76 -1.51 -7.38
CA LEU A 12 -11.30 -1.81 -6.02
C LEU A 12 -9.99 -1.11 -5.67
N PHE A 13 -9.08 -0.97 -6.64
CA PHE A 13 -7.82 -0.28 -6.41
C PHE A 13 -8.01 1.21 -6.14
N GLY A 14 -8.87 1.90 -6.91
CA GLY A 14 -9.22 3.30 -6.63
C GLY A 14 -9.91 3.48 -5.28
N TYR A 15 -10.79 2.55 -4.91
CA TYR A 15 -11.42 2.54 -3.59
C TYR A 15 -10.39 2.45 -2.46
N VAL A 16 -9.41 1.55 -2.58
CA VAL A 16 -8.32 1.41 -1.60
C VAL A 16 -7.52 2.69 -1.49
N VAL A 17 -7.23 3.37 -2.61
CA VAL A 17 -6.51 4.66 -2.59
C VAL A 17 -7.28 5.72 -1.82
N ARG A 18 -8.60 5.85 -2.03
CA ARG A 18 -9.43 6.79 -1.27
C ARG A 18 -9.47 6.42 0.21
N LEU A 19 -9.64 5.13 0.53
CA LEU A 19 -9.67 4.64 1.89
C LEU A 19 -8.35 4.92 2.63
N VAL A 20 -7.21 4.68 2.00
CA VAL A 20 -5.88 4.98 2.54
C VAL A 20 -5.76 6.46 2.89
N ASN A 21 -6.25 7.36 2.03
CA ASN A 21 -6.20 8.79 2.28
C ASN A 21 -7.04 9.21 3.50
N GLU A 22 -8.21 8.60 3.73
CA GLU A 22 -9.00 8.85 4.95
C GLU A 22 -8.23 8.46 6.23
N PHE A 23 -7.44 7.37 6.19
CA PHE A 23 -6.57 6.97 7.30
C PHE A 23 -5.38 7.91 7.49
N ILE A 24 -4.76 8.38 6.41
CA ILE A 24 -3.68 9.39 6.46
C ILE A 24 -4.19 10.67 7.13
N GLU A 25 -5.37 11.14 6.70
CA GLU A 25 -5.96 12.39 7.18
C GLU A 25 -6.59 12.25 8.57
N GLY A 26 -6.77 11.02 9.05
CA GLY A 26 -7.35 10.74 10.36
C GLY A 26 -8.85 11.01 10.42
N ARG A 27 -9.52 11.04 9.27
CA ARG A 27 -10.98 11.27 9.14
C ARG A 27 -11.79 9.98 9.02
N TYR A 28 -11.15 8.83 9.27
CA TYR A 28 -11.83 7.54 9.18
C TYR A 28 -12.92 7.41 10.25
N GLU A 29 -14.18 7.60 9.85
CA GLU A 29 -15.38 7.39 10.68
C GLU A 29 -16.10 6.08 10.35
N GLY A 30 -15.73 5.42 9.25
CA GLY A 30 -16.32 4.17 8.78
C GLY A 30 -15.94 3.84 7.34
N LEU A 31 -16.49 2.74 6.81
CA LEU A 31 -16.26 2.37 5.41
C LEU A 31 -16.85 3.44 4.49
N ILE A 32 -15.99 4.02 3.64
CA ILE A 32 -16.44 4.90 2.57
C ILE A 32 -17.30 4.13 1.57
N LYS A 33 -18.24 4.82 0.91
CA LYS A 33 -19.07 4.21 -0.14
C LYS A 33 -18.26 4.05 -1.42
N LEU A 34 -18.37 2.87 -2.03
CA LEU A 34 -17.82 2.61 -3.36
C LEU A 34 -18.52 3.52 -4.38
N ASP A 35 -17.77 4.34 -5.08
CA ASP A 35 -18.24 5.06 -6.26
C ASP A 35 -17.59 4.42 -7.47
N PHE A 36 -18.31 3.49 -8.11
CA PHE A 36 -17.71 2.62 -9.12
C PHE A 36 -17.03 3.39 -10.25
N MET A 37 -17.61 4.50 -10.72
CA MET A 37 -17.06 5.24 -11.86
C MET A 37 -15.84 6.06 -11.46
N GLU A 38 -15.91 6.77 -10.33
CA GLU A 38 -14.77 7.53 -9.82
C GLU A 38 -13.61 6.63 -9.41
N ASP A 39 -13.91 5.54 -8.70
CA ASP A 39 -12.94 4.55 -8.24
C ASP A 39 -12.28 3.83 -9.41
N LEU A 40 -13.03 3.48 -10.46
CA LEU A 40 -12.47 2.88 -11.66
C LEU A 40 -11.47 3.81 -12.34
N LYS A 41 -11.84 5.08 -12.52
CA LYS A 41 -10.97 6.09 -13.14
C LYS A 41 -9.70 6.31 -12.31
N LEU A 42 -9.85 6.45 -11.00
CA LEU A 42 -8.74 6.64 -10.08
C LEU A 42 -7.81 5.41 -10.09
N GLY A 43 -8.37 4.21 -9.92
CA GLY A 43 -7.60 2.98 -9.90
C GLY A 43 -6.88 2.71 -11.22
N PHE A 44 -7.49 3.02 -12.37
CA PHE A 44 -6.82 2.95 -13.66
C PHE A 44 -5.62 3.92 -13.75
N MET A 45 -5.78 5.18 -13.33
CA MET A 45 -4.67 6.14 -13.33
C MET A 45 -3.53 5.72 -12.40
N VAL A 46 -3.86 5.29 -11.20
CA VAL A 46 -2.90 4.83 -10.19
C VAL A 46 -2.18 3.57 -10.68
N PHE A 47 -2.90 2.63 -11.30
CA PHE A 47 -2.30 1.45 -11.92
C PHE A 47 -1.27 1.85 -12.99
N LEU A 48 -1.64 2.71 -13.94
CA LEU A 48 -0.71 3.17 -14.99
C LEU A 48 0.54 3.85 -14.41
N LYS A 49 0.36 4.72 -13.42
CA LYS A 49 1.46 5.44 -12.76
C LYS A 49 2.36 4.53 -11.92
N SER A 50 1.86 3.37 -11.49
CA SER A 50 2.65 2.38 -10.75
C SER A 50 3.55 1.53 -11.64
N LEU A 51 3.27 1.43 -12.95
CA LEU A 51 4.01 0.55 -13.87
C LEU A 51 5.53 0.80 -13.89
N PRO A 52 6.03 2.04 -13.95
CA PRO A 52 7.48 2.29 -13.94
C PRO A 52 8.17 1.72 -12.70
N PHE A 53 7.53 1.84 -11.54
CA PHE A 53 8.05 1.28 -10.29
C PHE A 53 8.04 -0.25 -10.30
N TYR A 54 6.93 -0.87 -10.73
CA TYR A 54 6.85 -2.34 -10.83
C TYR A 54 7.90 -2.91 -11.78
N ILE A 55 8.17 -2.23 -12.91
CA ILE A 55 9.23 -2.62 -13.85
C ILE A 55 10.60 -2.54 -13.16
N ALA A 56 10.92 -1.41 -12.51
CA ALA A 56 12.19 -1.22 -11.82
C ALA A 56 12.38 -2.27 -10.70
N TYR A 57 11.35 -2.49 -9.87
CA TYR A 57 11.35 -3.49 -8.81
C TYR A 57 11.58 -4.91 -9.36
N THR A 58 10.89 -5.28 -10.44
CA THR A 58 11.06 -6.59 -11.09
C THR A 58 12.47 -6.78 -11.61
N VAL A 59 13.06 -5.77 -12.25
CA VAL A 59 14.45 -5.83 -12.74
C VAL A 59 15.43 -6.04 -11.60
N VAL A 60 15.28 -5.32 -10.47
CA VAL A 60 16.13 -5.49 -9.29
C VAL A 60 16.02 -6.90 -8.72
N LEU A 61 14.81 -7.44 -8.61
CA LEU A 61 14.61 -8.82 -8.13
C LEU A 61 15.24 -9.86 -9.06
N LEU A 62 15.01 -9.75 -10.37
CA LEU A 62 15.58 -10.68 -11.35
C LEU A 62 17.12 -10.63 -11.34
N ALA A 63 17.70 -9.43 -11.25
CA ALA A 63 19.15 -9.27 -11.18
C ALA A 63 19.74 -9.91 -9.93
N THR A 64 19.13 -9.70 -8.76
CA THR A 64 19.62 -10.27 -7.50
C THR A 64 19.45 -11.78 -7.43
N MET A 65 18.31 -12.31 -7.92
CA MET A 65 18.07 -13.75 -8.04
C MET A 65 19.04 -14.42 -9.02
N TYR A 66 19.37 -13.76 -10.13
CA TYR A 66 20.34 -14.26 -11.10
C TYR A 66 21.75 -14.41 -10.50
N VAL A 67 22.16 -13.47 -9.64
CA VAL A 67 23.44 -13.55 -8.93
C VAL A 67 23.41 -14.67 -7.89
N ASN A 68 22.37 -14.70 -7.06
CA ASN A 68 22.19 -15.71 -6.03
C ASN A 68 20.74 -15.75 -5.56
N GLU A 69 20.11 -16.93 -5.59
CA GLU A 69 18.70 -17.09 -5.21
C GLU A 69 18.42 -16.70 -3.75
N THR A 70 19.32 -17.06 -2.82
CA THR A 70 19.18 -16.70 -1.40
C THR A 70 19.27 -15.19 -1.20
N LEU A 71 20.22 -14.53 -1.88
CA LEU A 71 20.32 -13.08 -1.87
C LEU A 71 19.04 -12.43 -2.41
N GLY A 72 18.52 -12.91 -3.55
CA GLY A 72 17.28 -12.42 -4.14
C GLY A 72 16.09 -12.52 -3.18
N ASN A 73 15.97 -13.65 -2.45
CA ASN A 73 14.94 -13.83 -1.43
C ASN A 73 15.08 -12.88 -0.25
N ILE A 74 16.32 -12.64 0.22
CA ILE A 74 16.59 -11.67 1.29
C ILE A 74 16.24 -10.25 0.83
N VAL A 75 16.65 -9.86 -0.38
CA VAL A 75 16.32 -8.55 -0.95
C VAL A 75 14.81 -8.37 -1.07
N ASN A 76 14.10 -9.39 -1.57
CA ASN A 76 12.65 -9.36 -1.68
C ASN A 76 11.98 -9.18 -0.31
N LEU A 77 12.44 -9.92 0.71
CA LEU A 77 11.94 -9.79 2.08
C LEU A 77 12.15 -8.38 2.64
N LEU A 78 13.36 -7.83 2.49
CA LEU A 78 13.70 -6.50 3.00
C LEU A 78 12.92 -5.39 2.29
N LEU A 79 12.80 -5.46 0.97
CA LEU A 79 12.02 -4.49 0.20
C LEU A 79 10.54 -4.59 0.54
N GLY A 80 9.99 -5.80 0.58
CA GLY A 80 8.58 -6.05 0.90
C GLY A 80 8.20 -5.65 2.32
N PHE A 81 9.12 -5.80 3.28
CA PHE A 81 8.85 -5.48 4.68
C PHE A 81 9.10 -4.00 5.02
N PHE A 82 10.19 -3.38 4.55
CA PHE A 82 10.59 -2.04 5.00
C PHE A 82 10.35 -0.92 3.98
N VAL A 83 10.44 -1.23 2.69
CA VAL A 83 10.52 -0.21 1.63
C VAL A 83 9.16 -0.02 0.96
N ILE A 84 8.60 -1.10 0.43
CA ILE A 84 7.37 -1.09 -0.35
C ILE A 84 6.18 -0.53 0.44
N PRO A 85 5.92 -0.90 1.72
CA PRO A 85 4.73 -0.43 2.41
C PRO A 85 4.68 1.10 2.53
N MET A 86 5.81 1.75 2.81
CA MET A 86 5.87 3.21 2.94
C MET A 86 5.81 3.92 1.59
N LEU A 87 6.55 3.42 0.58
CA LEU A 87 6.51 4.01 -0.75
C LEU A 87 5.12 3.85 -1.40
N ALA A 88 4.45 2.72 -1.19
CA ALA A 88 3.09 2.50 -1.67
C ALA A 88 2.09 3.49 -1.04
N VAL A 89 2.18 3.74 0.27
CA VAL A 89 1.32 4.72 0.94
C VAL A 89 1.63 6.15 0.48
N ASN A 90 2.92 6.53 0.35
CA ASN A 90 3.32 7.82 -0.21
C ASN A 90 2.77 8.01 -1.64
N PHE A 91 2.82 6.96 -2.44
CA PHE A 91 2.26 6.95 -3.77
C PHE A 91 0.72 7.04 -3.78
N PHE A 92 0.01 6.34 -2.90
CA PHE A 92 -1.44 6.49 -2.80
C PHE A 92 -1.86 7.89 -2.35
N ARG A 93 -1.01 8.55 -1.55
CA ARG A 93 -1.20 9.94 -1.15
C ARG A 93 -0.98 10.92 -2.30
N LYS A 94 0.19 10.86 -2.95
CA LYS A 94 0.60 11.84 -3.96
C LYS A 94 0.11 11.53 -5.37
N GLN A 95 -0.09 10.26 -5.68
CA GLN A 95 -0.56 9.74 -6.96
C GLN A 95 0.29 10.21 -8.15
N THR A 96 1.60 10.37 -7.96
CA THR A 96 2.58 10.70 -9.01
C THR A 96 3.59 9.58 -9.17
N VAL A 97 4.15 9.38 -10.36
CA VAL A 97 5.17 8.34 -10.57
C VAL A 97 6.38 8.57 -9.65
N GLU A 98 6.80 9.83 -9.51
CA GLU A 98 7.95 10.25 -8.69
C GLU A 98 7.82 9.84 -7.22
N SER A 99 6.61 9.91 -6.65
CA SER A 99 6.38 9.57 -5.24
C SER A 99 6.71 8.11 -4.87
N PHE A 100 6.71 7.18 -5.83
CA PHE A 100 7.19 5.82 -5.60
C PHE A 100 8.72 5.73 -5.45
N PHE A 101 9.46 6.74 -5.90
CA PHE A 101 10.92 6.79 -5.87
C PHE A 101 11.46 7.81 -4.85
N GLU A 102 10.59 8.40 -4.04
CA GLU A 102 10.97 9.29 -2.94
C GLU A 102 11.46 8.48 -1.73
N PHE A 103 12.69 7.96 -1.81
CA PHE A 103 13.27 7.11 -0.77
C PHE A 103 13.53 7.84 0.56
N ASP A 104 13.53 9.17 0.58
CA ASP A 104 13.69 9.97 1.81
C ASP A 104 12.57 9.69 2.83
N ILE A 105 11.39 9.25 2.37
CA ILE A 105 10.29 8.83 3.26
C ILE A 105 10.68 7.68 4.18
N LEU A 106 11.67 6.87 3.78
CA LEU A 106 12.15 5.71 4.56
C LEU A 106 12.94 6.14 5.79
N ASN A 107 13.40 7.40 5.87
CA ASN A 107 13.99 7.93 7.09
C ASN A 107 13.01 7.85 8.26
N VAL A 108 11.71 7.97 8.02
CA VAL A 108 10.68 7.79 9.06
C VAL A 108 10.69 6.38 9.63
N VAL A 109 10.90 5.35 8.79
CA VAL A 109 11.02 3.96 9.24
C VAL A 109 12.26 3.80 10.12
N ARG A 110 13.40 4.33 9.66
CA ARG A 110 14.67 4.28 10.39
C ARG A 110 14.61 5.00 11.74
N ASP A 111 14.01 6.18 11.77
CA ASP A 111 13.94 7.03 12.97
C ASP A 111 12.90 6.51 13.98
N ASN A 112 11.93 5.70 13.53
CA ASN A 112 10.82 5.20 14.34
C ASN A 112 10.65 3.68 14.20
N LEU A 113 11.75 2.92 14.17
CA LEU A 113 11.75 1.47 13.92
C LEU A 113 10.79 0.70 14.82
N GLY A 114 10.73 1.02 16.12
CA GLY A 114 9.84 0.34 17.05
C GLY A 114 8.36 0.53 16.72
N GLU A 115 7.96 1.76 16.42
CA GLU A 115 6.56 2.06 16.04
C GLU A 115 6.21 1.47 14.68
N TYR A 116 7.15 1.49 13.73
CA TYR A 116 7.00 0.85 12.43
C TYR A 116 6.78 -0.66 12.56
N ILE A 117 7.63 -1.37 13.31
CA ILE A 117 7.52 -2.81 13.52
C ILE A 117 6.15 -3.15 14.14
N ILE A 118 5.71 -2.41 15.16
CA ILE A 118 4.38 -2.61 15.76
C ILE A 118 3.27 -2.40 14.72
N THR A 119 3.41 -1.41 13.85
CA THR A 119 2.45 -1.11 12.78
C THR A 119 2.35 -2.27 11.78
N VAL A 120 3.48 -2.80 11.31
CA VAL A 120 3.51 -3.94 10.39
C VAL A 120 3.00 -5.22 11.06
N LEU A 121 3.33 -5.46 12.33
CA LEU A 121 2.79 -6.60 13.08
C LEU A 121 1.26 -6.53 13.22
N LYS A 122 0.69 -5.35 13.49
CA LYS A 122 -0.76 -5.13 13.48
C LYS A 122 -1.37 -5.44 12.11
N GLN A 123 -0.68 -5.04 11.05
CA GLN A 123 -1.09 -5.32 9.68
C GLN A 123 -1.15 -6.82 9.38
N TYR A 124 -0.15 -7.59 9.81
CA TYR A 124 -0.14 -9.05 9.67
C TYR A 124 -1.17 -9.75 10.55
N ALA A 125 -1.35 -9.29 11.80
CA ALA A 125 -2.39 -9.83 12.67
C ALA A 125 -3.78 -9.66 12.03
N LEU A 126 -4.05 -8.48 11.45
CA LEU A 126 -5.29 -8.19 10.77
C LEU A 126 -5.47 -9.04 9.50
N PHE A 127 -4.41 -9.23 8.73
CA PHE A 127 -4.41 -10.13 7.57
C PHE A 127 -4.78 -11.55 7.96
N ILE A 128 -4.20 -12.10 9.03
CA ILE A 128 -4.51 -13.46 9.53
C ILE A 128 -5.99 -13.56 9.94
N ILE A 129 -6.50 -12.58 10.67
CA ILE A 129 -7.91 -12.53 11.09
C ILE A 129 -8.83 -12.58 9.86
N PHE A 130 -8.54 -11.75 8.85
CA PHE A 130 -9.36 -11.74 7.65
C PHE A 130 -9.17 -12.98 6.76
N ALA A 131 -7.99 -13.59 6.74
CA ALA A 131 -7.78 -14.86 6.06
C ALA A 131 -8.66 -15.97 6.65
N VAL A 132 -8.83 -16.02 7.98
CA VAL A 132 -9.78 -16.93 8.63
C VAL A 132 -11.22 -16.59 8.25
N LEU A 133 -11.58 -15.30 8.27
CA LEU A 133 -12.91 -14.84 7.87
C LEU A 133 -13.20 -15.01 6.37
N SER A 134 -12.21 -15.33 5.53
CA SER A 134 -12.43 -15.65 4.12
C SER A 134 -13.23 -16.93 3.93
N ILE A 135 -13.27 -17.82 4.93
CA ILE A 135 -14.14 -19.02 4.92
C ILE A 135 -15.61 -18.63 4.73
N VAL A 136 -16.03 -17.50 5.30
CA VAL A 136 -17.39 -16.96 5.16
C VAL A 136 -17.49 -15.87 4.08
N LEU A 137 -16.52 -15.82 3.14
CA LEU A 137 -16.39 -14.88 2.03
C LEU A 137 -16.18 -13.40 2.41
N VAL A 138 -16.51 -12.97 3.63
CA VAL A 138 -16.34 -11.59 4.10
C VAL A 138 -14.87 -11.21 4.27
N GLY A 139 -14.00 -12.16 4.60
CA GLY A 139 -12.57 -11.91 4.77
C GLY A 139 -11.83 -11.50 3.49
N ILE A 140 -12.29 -11.96 2.32
CA ILE A 140 -11.65 -11.63 1.03
C ILE A 140 -11.63 -10.11 0.77
N PRO A 141 -12.77 -9.41 0.72
CA PRO A 141 -12.76 -7.96 0.51
C PRO A 141 -12.07 -7.22 1.67
N ALA A 142 -12.21 -7.70 2.91
CA ALA A 142 -11.58 -7.10 4.07
C ALA A 142 -10.03 -7.12 3.98
N MET A 143 -9.43 -8.21 3.48
CA MET A 143 -7.98 -8.27 3.24
C MET A 143 -7.52 -7.22 2.22
N PHE A 144 -8.30 -6.95 1.17
CA PHE A 144 -7.95 -5.93 0.19
C PHE A 144 -8.03 -4.52 0.78
N PHE A 145 -9.10 -4.21 1.51
CA PHE A 145 -9.32 -2.87 2.05
C PHE A 145 -8.36 -2.51 3.17
N THR A 146 -7.94 -3.50 3.94
CA THR A 146 -7.17 -3.23 5.16
C THR A 146 -5.66 -3.35 4.98
N ASN A 147 -5.16 -3.78 3.81
CA ASN A 147 -3.74 -4.13 3.59
C ASN A 147 -2.72 -2.99 3.88
N SER A 148 -3.18 -1.74 3.98
CA SER A 148 -2.30 -0.60 4.20
C SER A 148 -2.77 0.36 5.29
N ILE A 149 -3.84 0.06 6.04
CA ILE A 149 -4.50 1.06 6.91
C ILE A 149 -3.63 1.49 8.09
N PHE A 150 -2.88 0.57 8.68
CA PHE A 150 -2.01 0.91 9.81
C PHE A 150 -0.80 1.71 9.35
N VAL A 151 -0.23 1.33 8.20
CA VAL A 151 0.89 2.05 7.58
C VAL A 151 0.44 3.44 7.12
N ALA A 152 -0.79 3.58 6.60
CA ALA A 152 -1.41 4.85 6.23
C ALA A 152 -1.57 5.80 7.43
N ASN A 153 -2.08 5.29 8.55
CA ASN A 153 -2.20 6.07 9.77
C ASN A 153 -0.82 6.47 10.33
N LEU A 154 0.17 5.57 10.30
CA LEU A 154 1.54 5.87 10.68
C LEU A 154 2.13 6.98 9.79
N TYR A 155 1.97 6.86 8.48
CA TYR A 155 2.39 7.84 7.49
C TYR A 155 1.76 9.21 7.79
N GLY A 156 0.43 9.27 7.97
CA GLY A 156 -0.27 10.52 8.28
C GLY A 156 0.25 11.20 9.55
N ARG A 157 0.54 10.40 10.59
CA ARG A 157 1.07 10.92 11.86
C ARG A 157 2.51 11.40 11.78
N LEU A 158 3.39 10.63 11.14
CA LEU A 158 4.84 10.87 11.19
C LEU A 158 5.39 11.65 10.00
N VAL A 159 4.64 11.70 8.89
CA VAL A 159 5.02 12.44 7.68
C VAL A 159 4.19 13.71 7.58
N GLU A 160 2.88 13.61 7.35
CA GLU A 160 2.04 14.77 7.06
C GLU A 160 1.92 15.71 8.26
N ARG A 161 1.53 15.19 9.43
CA ARG A 161 1.30 16.01 10.64
C ARG A 161 2.61 16.51 11.27
N LYS A 162 3.70 15.76 11.15
CA LYS A 162 5.03 16.17 11.67
C LYS A 162 5.69 17.23 10.79
N ALA A 163 5.39 17.27 9.49
CA ALA A 163 5.89 18.26 8.55
C ALA A 163 5.19 19.64 8.67
N GLY A 164 4.20 19.79 9.55
CA GLY A 164 3.50 21.07 9.74
C GLY A 164 2.53 21.44 8.62
N TYR A 165 2.24 20.52 7.70
CA TYR A 165 1.10 20.64 6.79
C TYR A 165 -0.17 20.33 7.61
N GLY A 166 -0.64 21.35 8.33
CA GLY A 166 -1.97 21.37 8.91
C GLY A 166 -3.00 21.10 7.80
N LEU A 167 -4.00 20.28 8.15
CA LEU A 167 -5.16 19.93 7.34
C LEU A 167 -5.72 21.13 6.54
#